data_AF-A0A1X1QRL9-F1
#
_entry.id   AF-A0A1X1QRL9-F1
#
_cell.length_a   1.000
_cell.length_b   1.000
_cell.length_c   1.000
_cell.angle_alpha   90.00
_cell.angle_beta   90.00
_cell.angle_gamma   90.00
#
_symmetry.space_group_name_H-M   'P 1'
#
loop_
_entity.id
_entity.type
_entity.pdbx_description
1 polymer ?
#
loop_
_entity_poly.entity_id
_entity_poly.type
_entity_poly.pdbx_seq_one_letter_code
_entity_poly.pdbx_strand_id
1 'polypeptide(L)'
;MPLQFGASRQMAVIAGDGYFPTILAKRNNRIPVYAILSMSLLAFILVLVGSLEMILEFGSITFLLVSLLMAYANYKIRDLTNSSLFITLVSFVGLLIGTVLVLYYEFNNQPQQLLFIVGLYIILTIGSWLFSRNRCLQAGN
;
A
#
# COMPACT_ATOMS: atom_id res chain seq x y z
N MET A 1 5.40 4.36 -17.37
CA MET A 1 3.96 4.41 -17.69
C MET A 1 3.12 3.22 -17.20
N PRO A 2 3.52 1.93 -17.27
CA PRO A 2 2.59 0.83 -16.97
C PRO A 2 2.13 0.74 -15.49
N LEU A 3 2.98 1.13 -14.53
CA LEU A 3 2.65 1.11 -13.11
C LEU A 3 1.48 2.02 -12.73
N GLN A 4 1.40 3.24 -13.28
CA GLN A 4 0.29 4.17 -12.99
C GLN A 4 -1.05 3.64 -13.51
N PHE A 5 -1.07 3.02 -14.68
CA PHE A 5 -2.30 2.42 -15.22
C PHE A 5 -2.70 1.14 -14.48
N GLY A 6 -1.75 0.31 -14.06
CA GLY A 6 -2.03 -0.86 -13.23
C GLY A 6 -2.61 -0.48 -11.86
N ALA A 7 -1.95 0.44 -11.16
CA ALA A 7 -2.33 0.86 -9.81
C ALA A 7 -3.67 1.61 -9.78
N SER A 8 -3.93 2.50 -10.75
CA SER A 8 -5.23 3.20 -10.85
C SER A 8 -6.39 2.24 -11.13
N ARG A 9 -6.16 1.16 -11.89
CA ARG A 9 -7.17 0.09 -12.08
C ARG A 9 -7.43 -0.70 -10.80
N GLN A 10 -6.39 -1.05 -10.04
CA GLN A 10 -6.54 -1.70 -8.74
C GLN A 10 -7.30 -0.79 -7.75
N MET A 11 -6.91 0.48 -7.64
CA MET A 11 -7.59 1.48 -6.82
C MET A 11 -9.09 1.59 -7.19
N ALA A 12 -9.41 1.60 -8.47
CA ALA A 12 -10.81 1.67 -8.92
C ALA A 12 -11.61 0.39 -8.59
N VAL A 13 -10.97 -0.78 -8.55
CA VAL A 13 -11.61 -2.02 -8.06
C VAL A 13 -11.85 -1.95 -6.56
N ILE A 14 -10.83 -1.59 -5.78
CA ILE A 14 -10.93 -1.43 -4.32
C ILE A 14 -11.98 -0.37 -3.93
N ALA A 15 -12.12 0.69 -4.73
CA ALA A 15 -13.18 1.68 -4.59
C ALA A 15 -14.58 1.15 -4.90
N GLY A 16 -14.69 0.23 -5.87
CA GLY A 16 -15.94 -0.49 -6.17
C GLY A 16 -16.37 -1.39 -5.02
N ASP A 17 -15.40 -1.98 -4.31
CA ASP A 17 -15.62 -2.82 -3.12
C ASP A 17 -15.93 -1.99 -1.85
N GLY A 18 -16.01 -0.66 -1.95
CA GLY A 18 -16.41 0.24 -0.86
C GLY A 18 -15.28 0.72 0.06
N TYR A 19 -14.04 0.29 -0.17
CA TYR A 19 -12.88 0.67 0.65
C TYR A 19 -12.28 2.05 0.31
N PHE A 20 -12.73 2.68 -0.79
CA PHE A 20 -12.39 4.05 -1.19
C PHE A 20 -13.64 4.84 -1.61
N PRO A 21 -13.55 6.17 -1.82
CA PRO A 21 -14.64 6.97 -2.37
C PRO A 21 -15.14 6.41 -3.72
N THR A 22 -16.46 6.26 -3.87
CA THR A 22 -17.10 5.66 -5.06
C THR A 22 -16.80 6.41 -6.36
N ILE A 23 -16.45 7.69 -6.27
CA ILE A 23 -16.03 8.51 -7.42
C ILE A 23 -14.79 7.89 -8.11
N LEU A 24 -13.88 7.28 -7.33
CA LEU A 24 -12.67 6.64 -7.86
C LEU A 24 -12.97 5.33 -8.61
N ALA A 25 -14.12 4.71 -8.35
CA ALA A 25 -14.57 3.52 -9.07
C ALA A 25 -15.14 3.82 -10.46
N LYS A 26 -15.52 5.08 -10.73
CA LYS A 26 -16.17 5.48 -11.99
C LYS A 26 -15.21 5.32 -13.17
N ARG A 27 -15.66 4.60 -14.19
CA ARG A 27 -14.90 4.34 -15.43
C ARG A 27 -15.54 5.06 -16.61
N ASN A 28 -14.72 5.67 -17.45
CA ASN A 28 -15.10 6.14 -18.78
C ASN A 28 -14.45 5.23 -19.82
N ASN A 29 -15.26 4.54 -20.63
CA ASN A 29 -14.77 3.59 -21.63
C ASN A 29 -13.72 2.59 -21.08
N ARG A 30 -14.00 1.97 -19.92
CA ARG A 30 -13.12 1.05 -19.15
C ARG A 30 -11.91 1.69 -18.44
N ILE A 31 -11.67 3.00 -18.62
CA ILE A 31 -10.54 3.72 -18.01
C ILE A 31 -11.01 4.45 -16.74
N PRO A 32 -10.39 4.21 -15.57
CA PRO A 32 -10.74 4.89 -14.31
C PRO A 32 -10.08 6.27 -14.22
N VAL A 33 -10.63 7.26 -14.94
CA VAL A 33 -10.02 8.61 -15.07
C VAL A 33 -9.80 9.28 -13.71
N TYR A 34 -10.78 9.21 -12.80
CA TYR A 34 -10.66 9.83 -11.47
C TYR A 34 -9.57 9.20 -10.61
N ALA A 35 -9.35 7.88 -10.71
CA ALA A 35 -8.26 7.20 -10.01
C ALA A 35 -6.88 7.56 -10.59
N ILE A 36 -6.78 7.79 -11.90
CA ILE A 36 -5.54 8.27 -12.53
C ILE A 36 -5.23 9.67 -12.02
N LEU A 37 -6.20 10.58 -12.06
CA LEU A 37 -6.01 11.96 -11.58
C LEU A 37 -5.63 12.02 -10.11
N SER A 38 -6.28 11.23 -9.25
CA SER A 38 -5.94 11.19 -7.82
C SER A 38 -4.54 10.65 -7.58
N MET A 39 -4.14 9.56 -8.24
CA MET A 39 -2.80 9.01 -8.12
C MET A 39 -1.72 9.98 -8.61
N SER A 40 -1.94 10.64 -9.76
CA SER A 40 -1.01 11.63 -10.28
C SER A 40 -0.87 12.84 -9.35
N LEU A 41 -1.98 13.32 -8.78
CA LEU A 41 -1.95 14.42 -7.82
C LEU A 41 -1.18 14.04 -6.54
N LEU A 42 -1.45 12.86 -5.97
CA LEU A 42 -0.75 12.37 -4.78
C LEU A 42 0.75 12.16 -5.04
N ALA A 43 1.11 11.59 -6.19
CA ALA A 43 2.50 11.43 -6.59
C ALA A 43 3.20 12.78 -6.71
N PHE A 44 2.53 13.78 -7.30
CA PHE A 44 3.08 15.13 -7.43
C PHE A 44 3.29 15.81 -6.07
N ILE A 45 2.30 15.72 -5.17
CA ILE A 45 2.42 16.23 -3.79
C ILE A 45 3.60 15.56 -3.08
N LEU A 46 3.74 14.24 -3.20
CA LEU A 46 4.82 13.48 -2.56
C LEU A 46 6.20 13.90 -3.10
N VAL A 47 6.32 14.16 -4.42
CA VAL A 47 7.54 14.68 -5.05
C VAL A 47 7.88 16.10 -4.59
N LEU A 48 6.87 16.94 -4.33
CA LEU A 48 7.09 18.30 -3.84
C LEU A 48 7.51 18.33 -2.36
N VAL A 49 7.05 17.38 -1.56
CA VAL A 49 7.32 17.32 -0.11
C VAL A 49 8.59 16.53 0.20
N GLY A 50 8.88 15.49 -0.56
CA GLY A 50 9.98 14.55 -0.30
C GLY A 50 11.20 14.74 -1.20
N SER A 51 12.37 14.32 -0.72
CA SER A 51 13.55 14.12 -1.57
C SER A 51 13.41 12.82 -2.36
N LEU A 52 14.12 12.71 -3.50
CA LEU A 52 14.09 11.50 -4.30
C LEU A 52 14.49 10.25 -3.48
N GLU A 53 15.48 10.39 -2.61
CA GLU A 53 15.93 9.33 -1.70
C GLU A 53 14.82 8.87 -0.75
N MET A 54 14.15 9.82 -0.06
CA MET A 54 13.03 9.51 0.83
C MET A 54 11.89 8.78 0.12
N ILE A 55 11.61 9.14 -1.13
CA ILE A 55 10.55 8.49 -1.93
C ILE A 55 10.95 7.06 -2.32
N LEU A 56 12.21 6.84 -2.65
CA LEU A 56 12.74 5.52 -3.00
C LEU A 56 12.72 4.58 -1.78
N GLU A 57 13.14 5.08 -0.61
CA GLU A 57 13.12 4.29 0.64
C GLU A 57 11.69 3.99 1.10
N PHE A 58 10.80 4.99 1.05
CA PHE A 58 9.37 4.78 1.29
C PHE A 58 8.79 3.69 0.39
N GLY A 59 9.11 3.72 -0.90
CA GLY A 59 8.67 2.71 -1.86
C GLY A 59 9.21 1.31 -1.54
N SER A 60 10.49 1.22 -1.20
CA SER A 60 11.17 -0.04 -0.82
C SER A 60 10.56 -0.68 0.42
N ILE A 61 10.43 0.10 1.51
CA ILE A 61 9.83 -0.37 2.77
C ILE A 61 8.38 -0.78 2.56
N THR A 62 7.60 0.02 1.82
CA THR A 62 6.21 -0.33 1.49
C THR A 62 6.15 -1.64 0.71
N PHE A 63 7.02 -1.82 -0.29
CA PHE A 63 7.07 -3.04 -1.10
C PHE A 63 7.41 -4.27 -0.24
N LEU A 64 8.38 -4.16 0.67
CA LEU A 64 8.73 -5.25 1.59
C LEU A 64 7.59 -5.59 2.55
N LEU A 65 6.95 -4.58 3.16
CA LEU A 65 5.82 -4.78 4.06
C LEU A 65 4.63 -5.44 3.35
N VAL A 66 4.25 -4.94 2.17
CA VAL A 66 3.16 -5.53 1.38
C VAL A 66 3.51 -6.95 0.95
N SER A 67 4.75 -7.21 0.54
CA SER A 67 5.20 -8.56 0.16
C SER A 67 5.18 -9.51 1.36
N LEU A 68 5.61 -9.04 2.54
CA LEU A 68 5.57 -9.83 3.78
C LEU A 68 4.12 -10.16 4.17
N LEU A 69 3.22 -9.19 4.11
CA LEU A 69 1.78 -9.40 4.34
C LEU A 69 1.18 -10.37 3.32
N MET A 70 1.59 -10.29 2.06
CA MET A 70 1.15 -11.21 1.01
C MET A 70 1.66 -12.63 1.23
N ALA A 71 2.92 -12.79 1.64
CA ALA A 71 3.50 -14.09 1.99
C ALA A 71 2.80 -14.70 3.23
N TYR A 72 2.53 -13.87 4.24
CA TYR A 72 1.76 -14.27 5.42
C TYR A 72 0.33 -14.69 5.05
N ALA A 73 -0.35 -13.93 4.20
CA ALA A 73 -1.67 -14.28 3.71
C ALA A 73 -1.62 -15.62 2.97
N ASN A 74 -0.66 -15.83 2.06
CA ASN A 74 -0.52 -17.10 1.34
C ASN A 74 -0.21 -18.28 2.28
N TYR A 75 0.55 -18.07 3.36
CA TYR A 75 0.73 -19.08 4.40
C TYR A 75 -0.59 -19.40 5.13
N LYS A 76 -1.40 -18.38 5.46
CA LYS A 76 -2.67 -18.54 6.16
C LYS A 76 -3.76 -19.21 5.31
N ILE A 77 -3.85 -18.91 4.01
CA ILE A 77 -4.82 -19.50 3.08
C ILE A 77 -4.22 -20.62 2.21
N ARG A 78 -3.12 -21.24 2.67
CA ARG A 78 -2.37 -22.24 1.91
C ARG A 78 -3.21 -23.40 1.38
N ASP A 79 -4.25 -23.78 2.12
CA ASP A 79 -5.13 -24.90 1.79
C ASP A 79 -6.05 -24.55 0.59
N LEU A 80 -6.31 -23.26 0.38
CA LEU A 80 -7.06 -22.75 -0.77
C LEU A 80 -6.17 -22.48 -1.98
N THR A 81 -4.90 -22.10 -1.76
CA THR A 81 -3.94 -21.79 -2.83
C THR A 81 -3.13 -23.00 -3.30
N ASN A 82 -3.28 -24.16 -2.65
CA ASN A 82 -2.47 -25.37 -2.87
C ASN A 82 -0.95 -25.09 -2.79
N SER A 83 -0.55 -24.09 -2.00
CA SER A 83 0.86 -23.70 -1.89
C SER A 83 1.67 -24.69 -1.05
N SER A 84 2.91 -24.96 -1.45
CA SER A 84 3.81 -25.80 -0.66
C SER A 84 4.24 -25.09 0.64
N LEU A 85 4.19 -25.80 1.76
CA LEU A 85 4.49 -25.24 3.08
C LEU A 85 5.91 -24.69 3.13
N PHE A 86 6.85 -25.48 2.61
CA PHE A 86 8.26 -25.13 2.59
C PHE A 86 8.51 -23.78 1.88
N ILE A 87 7.98 -23.59 0.66
CA ILE A 87 8.19 -22.35 -0.09
C ILE A 87 7.55 -21.17 0.66
N THR A 88 6.31 -21.32 1.15
CA THR A 88 5.64 -20.22 1.88
C THR A 88 6.39 -19.79 3.13
N LEU A 89 6.95 -20.75 3.87
CA LEU A 89 7.68 -20.50 5.11
C LEU A 89 9.03 -19.82 4.81
N VAL A 90 9.77 -20.33 3.82
CA VAL A 90 11.03 -19.72 3.39
C VAL A 90 10.82 -18.30 2.86
N SER A 91 9.79 -18.06 2.03
CA SER A 91 9.44 -16.72 1.55
C SER A 91 9.08 -15.78 2.69
N PHE A 92 8.27 -16.23 3.65
CA PHE A 92 7.88 -15.42 4.80
C PHE A 92 9.09 -15.07 5.67
N VAL A 93 9.92 -16.04 6.04
CA VAL A 93 11.11 -15.83 6.86
C VAL A 93 12.13 -14.94 6.14
N GLY A 94 12.36 -15.17 4.84
CA GLY A 94 13.26 -14.34 4.04
C GLY A 94 12.81 -12.88 3.95
N LEU A 95 11.52 -12.64 3.70
CA LEU A 95 10.94 -11.30 3.68
C LEU A 95 10.96 -10.64 5.06
N LEU A 96 10.74 -11.41 6.13
CA LEU A 96 10.79 -10.92 7.51
C LEU A 96 12.20 -10.47 7.88
N ILE A 97 13.22 -11.31 7.59
CA ILE A 97 14.62 -10.96 7.80
C ILE A 97 14.98 -9.72 6.97
N GLY A 98 14.62 -9.67 5.68
CA GLY A 98 14.87 -8.52 4.83
C GLY A 98 14.24 -7.24 5.36
N THR A 99 12.98 -7.30 5.81
CA THR A 99 12.27 -6.16 6.40
C THR A 99 12.96 -5.67 7.67
N VAL A 100 13.33 -6.58 8.58
CA VAL A 100 14.03 -6.22 9.83
C VAL A 100 15.39 -5.59 9.55
N LEU A 101 16.17 -6.15 8.62
CA LEU A 101 17.50 -5.63 8.28
C LEU A 101 17.42 -4.24 7.64
N VAL A 102 16.49 -4.02 6.71
CA VAL A 102 16.29 -2.71 6.06
C VAL A 102 15.86 -1.67 7.09
N LEU A 103 14.89 -1.99 7.96
CA LEU A 103 14.46 -1.06 9.00
C LEU A 103 15.56 -0.77 10.02
N TYR A 104 16.35 -1.78 10.39
CA TYR A 104 17.50 -1.60 11.29
C TYR A 104 18.58 -0.71 10.67
N TYR A 105 18.90 -0.92 9.39
CA TYR A 105 19.85 -0.07 8.66
C TYR A 105 19.35 1.38 8.60
N GLU A 106 18.09 1.58 8.23
CA GLU A 106 17.51 2.91 8.08
C GLU A 106 17.43 3.67 9.41
N PHE A 107 17.09 2.98 10.50
CA PHE A 107 17.05 3.57 11.83
C PHE A 107 18.42 4.10 12.28
N ASN A 108 19.49 3.38 11.97
CA ASN A 108 20.84 3.75 12.41
C ASN A 108 21.50 4.82 11.52
N ASN A 109 21.22 4.81 10.22
CA ASN A 109 21.87 5.71 9.27
C ASN A 109 21.06 6.97 8.98
N GLN A 110 19.72 6.85 8.90
CA GLN A 110 18.85 7.91 8.37
C GLN A 110 17.52 8.04 9.16
N PRO A 111 17.57 8.26 10.50
CA PRO A 111 16.38 8.27 11.34
C PRO A 111 15.35 9.35 10.94
N GLN A 112 15.79 10.45 10.32
CA GLN A 112 14.90 11.50 9.83
C GLN A 112 14.01 11.01 8.66
N GLN A 113 14.55 10.19 7.76
CA GLN A 113 13.76 9.59 6.68
C GLN A 113 12.73 8.61 7.24
N LEU A 114 13.15 7.77 8.19
CA LEU A 114 12.25 6.83 8.85
C LEU A 114 11.09 7.53 9.57
N LEU A 115 11.35 8.64 10.26
CA LEU A 115 10.31 9.46 10.89
C LEU A 115 9.30 10.01 9.87
N PHE A 116 9.77 10.47 8.71
CA PHE A 116 8.91 10.93 7.63
C PHE A 116 8.01 9.82 7.10
N ILE A 117 8.57 8.62 6.85
CA ILE A 117 7.84 7.43 6.39
C ILE A 117 6.77 7.01 7.40
N VAL A 118 7.13 6.92 8.69
CA VAL A 118 6.20 6.59 9.77
C VAL A 118 5.09 7.63 9.87
N GLY A 119 5.43 8.93 9.76
CA GLY A 119 4.46 10.02 9.72
C GLY A 119 3.46 9.86 8.57
N LEU A 120 3.94 9.55 7.36
CA LEU A 120 3.07 9.27 6.22
C LEU A 120 2.14 8.08 6.48
N TYR A 121 2.64 6.98 7.04
CA TYR A 121 1.80 5.82 7.37
C TYR A 121 0.75 6.14 8.43
N ILE A 122 1.07 6.95 9.44
CA ILE A 122 0.11 7.40 10.45
C ILE A 122 -1.01 8.22 9.78
N ILE A 123 -0.65 9.20 8.94
CA ILE A 123 -1.63 10.04 8.24
C ILE A 123 -2.55 9.19 7.34
N LEU A 124 -1.98 8.26 6.57
CA LEU A 124 -2.76 7.36 5.70
C LEU A 124 -3.66 6.43 6.51
N THR A 125 -3.17 5.89 7.63
CA THR A 125 -3.94 5.00 8.51
C THR A 125 -5.11 5.74 9.15
N ILE A 126 -4.87 6.95 9.66
CA ILE A 126 -5.92 7.81 10.22
C ILE A 126 -6.94 8.17 9.14
N GLY A 127 -6.49 8.55 7.95
CA GLY A 127 -7.36 8.86 6.82
C GLY A 127 -8.26 7.68 6.44
N SER A 128 -7.69 6.48 6.34
CA SER A 128 -8.42 5.24 6.09
C SER A 128 -9.43 4.93 7.20
N TRP A 129 -9.02 5.07 8.46
CA TRP A 129 -9.88 4.80 9.61
C TRP A 129 -11.07 5.77 9.70
N LEU A 130 -10.83 7.07 9.51
CA LEU A 130 -11.89 8.09 9.47
C LEU A 130 -12.87 7.86 8.32
N PHE A 131 -12.36 7.50 7.14
CA PHE A 131 -13.20 7.18 5.99
C PHE A 131 -14.08 5.95 6.25
N SER A 132 -13.50 4.87 6.80
CA SER A 132 -14.21 3.64 7.13
C SER A 132 -15.28 3.86 8.22
N ARG A 133 -14.98 4.68 9.24
CA ARG A 133 -15.93 4.99 10.32
C ARG A 133 -17.20 5.68 9.81
N ASN A 134 -17.06 6.62 8.87
CA ASN A 134 -18.20 7.33 8.28
C ASN A 134 -19.11 6.42 7.45
N ARG A 135 -18.61 5.30 6.93
CA ARG A 135 -19.39 4.28 6.21
C ARG A 135 -20.08 3.29 7.14
N CYS A 136 -19.43 2.89 8.24
CA CYS A 136 -20.05 2.05 9.27
C CYS A 136 -21.32 2.71 9.85
N LEU A 137 -21.32 4.04 10.02
CA LEU A 137 -22.49 4.81 10.45
C LEU A 137 -23.60 4.91 9.39
N GLN A 138 -23.30 4.78 8.09
CA GLN A 138 -24.29 4.80 7.00
C GLN A 138 -24.89 3.43 6.70
N ALA A 139 -24.20 2.34 7.04
CA ALA A 139 -24.69 0.97 6.85
C ALA A 139 -25.71 0.52 7.94
N GLY A 140 -25.94 1.35 8.97
CA GLY A 140 -26.87 1.09 10.07
C GLY A 140 -28.21 1.83 10.00
N ASN A 141 -28.51 2.51 8.89
CA ASN A 141 -29.81 3.15 8.60
C ASN A 141 -30.49 2.51 7.40
#